data_AF-A0A822ABX4-F1
#
_entry.id   AF-A0A822ABX4-F1
#
_cell.length_a   1.000
_cell.length_b   1.000
_cell.length_c   1.000
_cell.angle_alpha   90.00
_cell.angle_beta   90.00
_cell.angle_gamma   90.00
#
_symmetry.space_group_name_H-M   'P 1'
#
loop_
_entity.id
_entity.type
_entity.pdbx_description
1 polymer ?
#
loop_
_entity_poly.entity_id
_entity_poly.type
_entity_poly.pdbx_seq_one_letter_code
_entity_poly.pdbx_strand_id
1 'polypeptide(L)'
;KARFEQLQKRIGECEDPRQTDNLLAQINLFLRHIDDDYQSMHIKLESISNSWADLQACFDYFNSLVKNTSSEPILASIINRLICIRDDPAIRFSYLRLIDECITRIVFSKSACDPDFDTYSMDSESIGDSGLGLTDHMQSIRNGSLHDLSQMAGNAVNNLAVTENEIQINLMKGRVEHLEQTREKLSKALETVLSKVMN
;
A
#
# COMPACT_ATOMS: atom_id res chain seq x y z
N LYS A 1 8.99 0.05 -25.56
CA LYS A 1 9.84 -1.15 -25.80
C LYS A 1 9.24 -2.07 -26.86
N ALA A 2 8.00 -2.56 -26.71
CA ALA A 2 7.33 -3.44 -27.69
C ALA A 2 7.26 -2.91 -29.14
N ARG A 3 6.94 -1.61 -29.34
CA ARG A 3 6.95 -0.97 -30.68
C ARG A 3 8.34 -0.92 -31.33
N PHE A 4 9.41 -0.85 -30.53
CA PHE A 4 10.78 -0.77 -31.03
C PHE A 4 11.35 -2.15 -31.38
N GLU A 5 11.00 -3.18 -30.62
CA GLU A 5 11.31 -4.57 -30.96
C GLU A 5 10.62 -4.97 -32.29
N GLN A 6 9.41 -4.48 -32.54
CA GLN A 6 8.73 -4.62 -33.82
C GLN A 6 9.45 -3.87 -34.96
N LEU A 7 10.00 -2.68 -34.71
CA LEU A 7 10.80 -1.93 -35.69
C LEU A 7 12.12 -2.62 -36.02
N GLN A 8 12.85 -3.13 -35.01
CA GLN A 8 14.08 -3.90 -35.22
C GLN A 8 13.83 -5.15 -36.07
N LYS A 9 12.71 -5.85 -35.81
CA LYS A 9 12.30 -7.00 -36.61
C LYS A 9 12.03 -6.63 -38.08
N ARG A 10 11.30 -5.53 -38.32
CA ARG A 10 11.00 -5.04 -39.67
C ARG A 10 12.24 -4.54 -40.42
N ILE A 11 13.22 -4.00 -39.71
CA ILE A 11 14.48 -3.54 -40.31
C ILE A 11 15.34 -4.73 -40.75
N GLY A 12 15.35 -5.82 -39.97
CA GLY A 12 16.04 -7.06 -40.35
C GLY A 12 15.46 -7.78 -41.57
N GLU A 13 14.26 -7.40 -42.03
CA GLU A 13 13.60 -7.95 -43.23
C GLU A 13 13.95 -7.18 -44.52
N CYS A 14 14.83 -6.16 -44.45
CA CYS A 14 15.16 -5.29 -45.59
C CYS A 14 16.24 -5.90 -46.51
N GLU A 15 16.13 -5.66 -47.82
CA GLU A 15 16.93 -6.34 -48.87
C GLU A 15 18.40 -5.89 -48.95
N ASP A 16 18.76 -4.69 -48.47
CA ASP A 16 20.15 -4.20 -48.45
C ASP A 16 20.78 -4.38 -47.04
N PRO A 17 21.68 -5.36 -46.85
CA PRO A 17 22.28 -5.63 -45.54
C PRO A 17 23.15 -4.48 -45.04
N ARG A 18 23.79 -3.69 -45.91
CA ARG A 18 24.69 -2.59 -45.47
C ARG A 18 23.90 -1.40 -44.93
N GLN A 19 22.76 -1.08 -45.55
CA GLN A 19 21.88 -0.04 -45.06
C GLN A 19 21.18 -0.47 -43.76
N THR A 20 20.85 -1.76 -43.67
CA THR A 20 20.27 -2.37 -42.46
C THR A 20 21.22 -2.30 -41.28
N ASP A 21 22.50 -2.67 -41.47
CA ASP A 21 23.51 -2.62 -40.41
C ASP A 21 23.78 -1.19 -39.92
N ASN A 22 23.88 -0.23 -40.83
CA ASN A 22 24.06 1.19 -40.48
C ASN A 22 22.87 1.73 -39.69
N LEU A 23 21.65 1.39 -40.10
CA LEU A 23 20.42 1.82 -39.42
C LEU A 23 20.29 1.17 -38.03
N LEU A 24 20.59 -0.12 -37.90
CA LEU A 24 20.60 -0.81 -36.61
C LEU A 24 21.66 -0.22 -35.67
N ALA A 25 22.85 0.12 -36.18
CA ALA A 25 23.88 0.78 -35.39
C ALA A 25 23.42 2.15 -34.88
N GLN A 26 22.76 2.96 -35.72
CA GLN A 26 22.20 4.25 -35.33
C GLN A 26 21.09 4.11 -34.28
N ILE A 27 20.20 3.12 -34.44
CA ILE A 27 19.14 2.84 -33.46
C ILE A 27 19.74 2.41 -32.12
N ASN A 28 20.73 1.51 -32.14
CA ASN A 28 21.41 1.08 -30.91
C ASN A 28 22.20 2.20 -30.24
N LEU A 29 22.72 3.16 -31.00
CA LEU A 29 23.31 4.37 -30.45
C LEU A 29 22.24 5.27 -29.79
N PHE A 30 21.12 5.49 -30.48
CA PHE A 30 19.99 6.26 -29.95
C PHE A 30 19.42 5.67 -28.65
N LEU A 31 19.26 4.34 -28.59
CA LEU A 31 18.79 3.65 -27.39
C LEU A 31 19.75 3.81 -26.21
N ARG A 32 21.06 3.71 -26.47
CA ARG A 32 22.08 3.97 -25.45
C ARG A 32 21.98 5.40 -24.91
N HIS A 33 21.77 6.37 -25.80
CA HIS A 33 21.56 7.76 -25.36
C HIS A 33 20.31 7.94 -24.51
N ILE A 34 19.18 7.30 -24.87
CA ILE A 34 17.97 7.35 -24.03
C ILE A 34 18.25 6.76 -22.63
N ASP A 35 18.93 5.61 -22.57
CA ASP A 35 19.26 4.98 -21.30
C ASP A 35 20.20 5.86 -20.46
N ASP A 36 21.23 6.43 -21.08
CA ASP A 36 22.18 7.35 -20.42
C ASP A 36 21.48 8.62 -19.90
N ASP A 37 20.58 9.21 -20.69
CA ASP A 37 19.80 10.39 -20.30
C ASP A 37 18.86 10.05 -19.13
N TYR A 38 18.19 8.90 -19.17
CA TYR A 38 17.34 8.43 -18.07
C TYR A 38 18.14 8.25 -16.78
N GLN A 39 19.34 7.63 -16.84
CA GLN A 39 20.22 7.50 -15.68
C GLN A 39 20.67 8.86 -15.15
N SER A 40 21.04 9.79 -16.03
CA SER A 40 21.42 11.15 -15.64
C SER A 40 20.29 11.89 -14.94
N MET A 41 19.05 11.76 -15.44
CA MET A 41 17.87 12.32 -14.79
C MET A 41 17.61 11.70 -13.41
N HIS A 42 17.78 10.39 -13.28
CA HIS A 42 17.59 9.71 -11.99
C HIS A 42 18.59 10.17 -10.93
N ILE A 43 19.86 10.33 -11.30
CA ILE A 43 20.90 10.86 -10.42
C ILE A 43 20.56 12.30 -9.98
N LYS A 44 20.06 13.13 -10.89
CA LYS A 44 19.61 14.49 -10.55
C LYS A 44 18.43 14.47 -9.57
N LEU A 45 17.46 13.56 -9.77
CA LEU A 45 16.33 13.39 -8.86
C LEU A 45 16.79 13.01 -7.45
N GLU A 46 17.70 12.04 -7.33
CA GLU A 46 18.27 11.66 -6.03
C GLU A 46 18.98 12.84 -5.36
N SER A 47 19.75 13.62 -6.12
CA SER A 47 20.41 14.81 -5.61
C SER A 47 19.44 15.88 -5.12
N ILE A 48 18.34 16.12 -5.85
CA ILE A 48 17.27 17.04 -5.45
C ILE A 48 16.57 16.50 -4.20
N SER A 49 16.16 15.23 -4.18
CA SER A 49 15.51 14.62 -3.02
C SER A 49 16.36 14.74 -1.74
N ASN A 50 17.69 14.62 -1.86
CA ASN A 50 18.59 14.76 -0.71
C ASN A 50 18.81 16.23 -0.28
N SER A 51 18.66 17.18 -1.20
CA SER A 51 18.90 18.61 -0.94
C SER A 51 17.70 19.32 -0.31
N TRP A 52 16.48 18.85 -0.59
CA TRP A 52 15.23 19.51 -0.18
C TRP A 52 14.45 18.67 0.83
N ALA A 53 15.05 18.44 2.00
CA ALA A 53 14.44 17.68 3.10
C ALA A 53 13.35 18.46 3.85
N ASP A 54 13.36 19.79 3.77
CA ASP A 54 12.34 20.65 4.37
C ASP A 54 11.19 20.94 3.39
N LEU A 55 9.97 20.59 3.80
CA LEU A 55 8.77 20.72 2.97
C LEU A 55 8.48 22.19 2.61
N GLN A 56 8.68 23.10 3.57
CA GLN A 56 8.39 24.52 3.36
C GLN A 56 9.35 25.12 2.33
N ALA A 57 10.66 24.86 2.46
CA ALA A 57 11.65 25.30 1.48
C ALA A 57 11.39 24.76 0.07
N CYS A 58 11.01 23.48 -0.06
CA CYS A 58 10.64 22.88 -1.33
C CYS A 58 9.43 23.57 -1.98
N PHE A 59 8.39 23.81 -1.18
CA PHE A 59 7.20 24.52 -1.64
C PHE A 59 7.51 25.95 -2.07
N ASP A 60 8.29 26.69 -1.27
CA ASP A 60 8.66 28.08 -1.57
C ASP A 60 9.47 28.18 -2.86
N TYR A 61 10.42 27.26 -3.07
CA TYR A 61 11.17 27.17 -4.32
C TYR A 61 10.25 26.86 -5.50
N PHE A 62 9.39 25.84 -5.40
CA PHE A 62 8.48 25.49 -6.49
C PHE A 62 7.48 26.60 -6.80
N ASN A 63 6.95 27.27 -5.77
CA ASN A 63 6.09 28.42 -5.90
C ASN A 63 6.81 29.57 -6.64
N SER A 64 8.09 29.80 -6.35
CA SER A 64 8.90 30.82 -7.04
C SER A 64 9.03 30.57 -8.55
N LEU A 65 9.01 29.30 -8.99
CA LEU A 65 9.09 28.93 -10.40
C LEU A 65 7.78 29.18 -11.15
N VAL A 66 6.63 28.99 -10.49
CA VAL A 66 5.32 29.10 -11.13
C VAL A 66 4.66 30.45 -10.94
N LYS A 67 5.10 31.26 -9.97
CA LYS A 67 4.50 32.54 -9.64
C LYS A 67 4.54 33.50 -10.83
N ASN A 68 3.41 34.17 -11.10
CA ASN A 68 3.17 35.06 -12.23
C ASN A 68 3.29 34.36 -13.60
N THR A 69 3.11 33.05 -13.67
CA THR A 69 3.07 32.29 -14.93
C THR A 69 1.67 31.71 -15.18
N SER A 70 1.41 31.22 -16.39
CA SER A 70 0.17 30.51 -16.71
C SER A 70 -0.02 29.21 -15.90
N SER A 71 1.03 28.71 -15.25
CA SER A 71 1.01 27.50 -14.44
C SER A 71 0.53 27.74 -13.00
N GLU A 72 0.54 29.00 -12.52
CA GLU A 72 0.08 29.35 -11.16
C GLU A 72 -1.35 28.88 -10.85
N PRO A 73 -2.38 29.14 -11.69
CA PRO A 73 -3.73 28.63 -11.43
C PRO A 73 -3.80 27.10 -11.50
N ILE A 74 -2.92 26.44 -12.27
CA ILE A 74 -2.84 24.98 -12.35
C ILE A 74 -2.32 24.41 -11.02
N LEU A 75 -1.25 24.99 -10.47
CA LEU A 75 -0.72 24.59 -9.17
C LEU A 75 -1.77 24.74 -8.06
N ALA A 76 -2.47 25.88 -8.01
CA ALA A 76 -3.55 26.09 -7.05
C ALA A 76 -4.66 25.02 -7.19
N SER A 77 -5.01 24.67 -8.43
CA SER A 77 -5.98 23.61 -8.73
C SER A 77 -5.52 22.24 -8.21
N ILE A 78 -4.24 21.90 -8.36
CA ILE A 78 -3.66 20.65 -7.85
C ILE A 78 -3.74 20.62 -6.32
N ILE A 79 -3.26 21.67 -5.65
CA ILE A 79 -3.26 21.76 -4.18
C ILE A 79 -4.68 21.65 -3.62
N ASN A 80 -5.65 22.32 -4.23
CA ASN A 80 -7.05 22.24 -3.80
C ASN A 80 -7.58 20.79 -3.82
N ARG A 81 -7.19 19.97 -4.80
CA ARG A 81 -7.55 18.54 -4.85
C ARG A 81 -6.87 17.73 -3.76
N LEU A 82 -5.62 18.05 -3.43
CA LEU A 82 -4.89 17.40 -2.33
C LEU A 82 -5.52 17.71 -0.97
N ILE A 83 -5.99 18.95 -0.77
CA ILE A 83 -6.69 19.37 0.45
C ILE A 83 -8.02 18.60 0.64
N CYS A 84 -8.70 18.25 -0.47
CA CYS A 84 -9.95 17.48 -0.42
C CYS A 84 -9.76 16.00 -0.03
N ILE A 85 -8.53 15.50 0.10
CA ILE A 85 -8.27 14.14 0.58
C ILE A 85 -8.79 14.01 2.02
N ARG A 86 -9.50 12.89 2.28
CA ARG A 86 -10.10 12.57 3.59
C ARG A 86 -9.14 12.84 4.74
N ASP A 87 -9.67 13.40 5.83
CA ASP A 87 -8.93 13.67 7.07
C ASP A 87 -8.74 12.41 7.93
N ASP A 88 -8.08 11.42 7.34
CA ASP A 88 -7.64 10.19 7.98
C ASP A 88 -6.15 10.01 7.66
N PRO A 89 -5.25 9.91 8.65
CA PRO A 89 -3.81 9.87 8.43
C PRO A 89 -3.33 8.70 7.55
N ALA A 90 -3.90 7.50 7.73
CA ALA A 90 -3.47 6.30 7.00
C ALA A 90 -3.96 6.33 5.55
N ILE A 91 -5.20 6.77 5.36
CA ILE A 91 -5.79 6.95 4.03
C ILE A 91 -5.08 8.09 3.29
N ARG A 92 -4.83 9.23 3.95
CA ARG A 92 -4.12 10.38 3.36
C ARG A 92 -2.71 10.01 2.92
N PHE A 93 -1.96 9.27 3.74
CA PHE A 93 -0.66 8.73 3.34
C PHE A 93 -0.75 7.87 2.08
N SER A 94 -1.73 6.96 2.02
CA SER A 94 -1.92 6.08 0.87
C SER A 94 -2.26 6.84 -0.42
N TYR A 95 -3.10 7.88 -0.34
CA TYR A 95 -3.40 8.75 -1.47
C TYR A 95 -2.16 9.53 -1.94
N LEU A 96 -1.46 10.18 -1.01
CA LEU A 96 -0.29 10.99 -1.35
C LEU A 96 0.82 10.13 -1.96
N ARG A 97 0.99 8.89 -1.48
CA ARG A 97 1.92 7.93 -2.08
C ARG A 97 1.54 7.53 -3.50
N LEU A 98 0.25 7.28 -3.76
CA LEU A 98 -0.21 6.99 -5.11
C LEU A 98 0.03 8.18 -6.05
N ILE A 99 -0.23 9.39 -5.57
CA ILE A 99 0.00 10.63 -6.32
C ILE A 99 1.49 10.83 -6.61
N ASP A 100 2.36 10.58 -5.62
CA ASP A 100 3.82 10.67 -5.78
C ASP A 100 4.33 9.73 -6.89
N GLU A 101 3.85 8.50 -6.93
CA GLU A 101 4.22 7.56 -7.99
C GLU A 101 3.68 7.96 -9.37
N CYS A 102 2.48 8.55 -9.42
CA CYS A 102 1.93 9.11 -10.66
C CYS A 102 2.75 10.30 -11.16
N ILE A 103 3.13 11.23 -10.28
CA ILE A 103 4.00 12.37 -10.61
C ILE A 103 5.35 11.86 -11.11
N THR A 104 5.92 10.86 -10.42
CA THR A 104 7.18 10.24 -10.83
C THR A 104 7.09 9.70 -12.25
N ARG A 105 6.01 9.01 -12.63
CA ARG A 105 5.83 8.52 -14.01
C ARG A 105 5.66 9.62 -15.05
N ILE A 106 4.96 10.70 -14.72
CA ILE A 106 4.72 11.82 -15.64
C ILE A 106 6.00 12.61 -15.87
N VAL A 107 6.75 12.90 -14.79
CA VAL A 107 7.95 13.76 -14.84
C VAL A 107 9.21 12.96 -15.23
N PHE A 108 9.29 11.69 -14.82
CA PHE A 108 10.45 10.81 -15.06
C PHE A 108 10.04 9.60 -15.91
N SER A 109 9.76 9.85 -17.19
CA SER A 109 9.47 8.80 -18.15
C SER A 109 10.73 8.05 -18.58
N LYS A 110 10.61 6.72 -18.75
CA LYS A 110 11.65 5.86 -19.33
C LYS A 110 11.98 6.21 -20.80
N SER A 111 11.18 7.03 -21.45
CA SER A 111 11.45 7.49 -22.82
C SER A 111 12.41 8.67 -22.91
N ALA A 112 12.77 9.31 -21.78
CA ALA A 112 13.57 10.54 -21.74
C ALA A 112 13.03 11.67 -22.66
N CYS A 113 11.72 11.65 -22.93
CA CYS A 113 11.01 12.65 -23.73
C CYS A 113 9.79 13.14 -22.96
N ASP A 114 9.37 14.37 -23.25
CA ASP A 114 8.16 14.93 -22.66
C ASP A 114 6.92 14.08 -22.98
N PRO A 115 5.93 14.03 -22.07
CA PRO A 115 4.61 13.50 -22.35
C PRO A 115 4.00 14.09 -23.63
N ASP A 116 3.32 13.28 -24.42
CA ASP A 116 2.50 13.78 -25.53
C ASP A 116 1.24 14.46 -24.98
N PHE A 117 1.29 15.78 -24.81
CA PHE A 117 0.21 16.56 -24.20
C PHE A 117 -1.08 16.63 -25.04
N ASP A 118 -1.02 16.28 -26.33
CA ASP A 118 -2.19 16.33 -27.23
C ASP A 118 -2.98 15.01 -27.24
N THR A 119 -2.31 13.89 -26.98
CA THR A 119 -2.90 12.53 -27.10
C THR A 119 -2.99 11.79 -25.76
N TYR A 120 -2.71 12.44 -24.62
CA TYR A 120 -2.68 11.81 -23.30
C TYR A 120 -4.07 11.30 -22.87
N SER A 121 -4.42 10.10 -23.33
CA SER A 121 -5.43 9.25 -22.72
C SER A 121 -4.71 8.39 -21.68
N MET A 122 -5.15 8.49 -20.43
CA MET A 122 -4.69 7.59 -19.36
C MET A 122 -5.28 6.20 -19.65
N ASP A 123 -4.68 5.49 -20.60
CA ASP A 123 -5.04 4.10 -20.86
C ASP A 123 -4.70 3.30 -19.61
N SER A 124 -5.73 2.71 -19.00
CA SER A 124 -5.67 1.91 -17.78
C SER A 124 -4.66 0.75 -17.85
N GLU A 125 -4.21 0.38 -19.05
CA GLU A 125 -3.23 -0.68 -19.29
C GLU A 125 -1.78 -0.26 -19.00
N SER A 126 -1.43 1.04 -19.06
CA SER A 126 -0.07 1.54 -18.78
C SER A 126 0.29 1.52 -17.28
N ILE A 127 -0.72 1.50 -16.41
CA ILE A 127 -0.56 1.46 -14.95
C ILE A 127 -0.09 0.06 -14.48
N GLY A 128 -0.41 -1.00 -15.22
CA GLY A 128 -0.13 -2.39 -14.82
C GLY A 128 1.27 -2.91 -15.15
N ASP A 129 1.91 -2.43 -16.21
CA ASP A 129 3.08 -3.09 -16.81
C ASP A 129 4.44 -2.47 -16.40
N SER A 130 4.48 -1.38 -15.64
CA SER A 130 5.72 -0.60 -15.51
C SER A 130 6.74 -1.12 -14.48
N GLY A 131 6.52 -2.29 -13.85
CA GLY A 131 7.54 -3.01 -13.07
C GLY A 131 8.02 -2.31 -11.79
N LEU A 132 7.23 -1.37 -11.24
CA LEU A 132 7.54 -0.62 -10.01
C LEU A 132 6.71 -1.07 -8.79
N GLY A 133 5.98 -2.18 -8.88
CA GLY A 133 5.32 -2.80 -7.73
C GLY A 133 4.09 -2.06 -7.19
N LEU A 134 3.47 -1.17 -7.96
CA LEU A 134 2.26 -0.43 -7.55
C LEU A 134 1.09 -1.38 -7.19
N THR A 135 0.94 -2.48 -7.94
CA THR A 135 0.00 -3.57 -7.63
C THR A 135 0.37 -4.30 -6.34
N ASP A 136 1.65 -4.59 -6.12
CA ASP A 136 2.14 -5.31 -4.94
C ASP A 136 2.01 -4.45 -3.68
N HIS A 137 2.20 -3.13 -3.81
CA HIS A 137 2.06 -2.19 -2.72
C HIS A 137 0.60 -1.96 -2.34
N MET A 138 -0.30 -1.85 -3.34
CA MET A 138 -1.74 -1.84 -3.10
C MET A 138 -2.23 -3.14 -2.46
N GLN A 139 -1.68 -4.29 -2.85
CA GLN A 139 -1.97 -5.58 -2.21
C GLN A 139 -1.44 -5.64 -0.78
N SER A 140 -0.25 -5.12 -0.51
CA SER A 140 0.33 -5.07 0.84
C SER A 140 -0.50 -4.21 1.80
N ILE A 141 -0.95 -3.03 1.36
CA ILE A 141 -1.84 -2.14 2.15
C ILE A 141 -3.19 -2.84 2.41
N ARG A 142 -3.77 -3.49 1.38
CA ARG A 142 -5.01 -4.26 1.52
C ARG A 142 -4.86 -5.43 2.51
N ASN A 143 -3.73 -6.15 2.44
CA ASN A 143 -3.49 -7.34 3.25
C ASN A 143 -3.14 -7.00 4.70
N GLY A 144 -2.40 -5.91 4.95
CA GLY A 144 -2.10 -5.44 6.31
C GLY A 144 -3.37 -5.08 7.09
N SER A 145 -4.27 -4.30 6.49
CA SER A 145 -5.56 -3.97 7.11
C SER A 145 -6.46 -5.18 7.36
N LEU A 146 -6.40 -6.21 6.49
CA LEU A 146 -7.18 -7.43 6.64
C LEU A 146 -6.62 -8.34 7.75
N HIS A 147 -5.30 -8.41 7.90
CA HIS A 147 -4.64 -9.18 8.96
C HIS A 147 -4.99 -8.64 10.35
N ASP A 148 -4.92 -7.31 10.53
CA ASP A 148 -5.23 -6.66 11.82
C ASP A 148 -6.70 -6.86 12.21
N LEU A 149 -7.62 -6.77 11.24
CA LEU A 149 -9.04 -7.04 11.47
C LEU A 149 -9.29 -8.51 11.81
N SER A 150 -8.61 -9.44 11.13
CA SER A 150 -8.69 -10.87 11.42
C SER A 150 -8.15 -11.21 12.81
N GLN A 151 -7.08 -10.54 13.25
CA GLN A 151 -6.50 -10.74 14.57
C GLN A 151 -7.42 -10.18 15.67
N MET A 152 -7.99 -8.99 15.47
CA MET A 152 -9.00 -8.42 16.38
C MET A 152 -10.25 -9.30 16.47
N ALA A 153 -10.73 -9.84 15.35
CA ALA A 153 -11.84 -10.78 15.34
C ALA A 153 -11.50 -12.08 16.09
N GLY A 154 -10.32 -12.67 15.86
CA GLY A 154 -9.85 -13.86 16.57
C GLY A 154 -9.74 -13.64 18.08
N ASN A 155 -9.20 -12.50 18.51
CA ASN A 155 -9.09 -12.13 19.92
C ASN A 155 -10.47 -11.92 20.56
N ALA A 156 -11.41 -11.29 19.87
CA ALA A 156 -12.78 -11.10 20.37
C ALA A 156 -13.52 -12.44 20.55
N VAL A 157 -13.38 -13.37 19.61
CA VAL A 157 -13.96 -14.72 19.71
C VAL A 157 -13.36 -15.49 20.90
N ASN A 158 -12.04 -15.43 21.07
CA ASN A 158 -11.38 -16.08 22.20
C ASN A 158 -11.82 -15.49 23.54
N ASN A 159 -11.94 -14.16 23.64
CA ASN A 159 -12.43 -13.51 24.85
C ASN A 159 -13.88 -13.88 25.17
N LEU A 160 -14.76 -13.97 24.17
CA LEU A 160 -16.13 -14.46 24.37
C LEU A 160 -16.15 -15.90 24.91
N ALA A 161 -15.36 -16.79 24.31
CA ALA A 161 -15.25 -18.18 24.77
C ALA A 161 -14.72 -18.30 26.21
N VAL A 162 -13.77 -17.43 26.60
CA VAL A 162 -13.28 -17.37 27.98
C VAL A 162 -14.40 -16.92 28.93
N THR A 163 -15.14 -15.86 28.58
CA THR A 163 -16.25 -15.38 29.44
C THR A 163 -17.38 -16.39 29.60
N GLU A 164 -17.73 -17.13 28.54
CA GLU A 164 -18.74 -18.19 28.60
C GLU A 164 -18.30 -19.34 29.52
N ASN A 165 -17.04 -19.75 29.42
CA ASN A 165 -16.46 -20.76 30.30
C ASN A 165 -16.41 -20.30 31.76
N GLU A 166 -16.07 -19.04 32.03
CA GLU A 166 -16.08 -18.48 33.38
C GLU A 166 -17.49 -18.50 34.00
N ILE A 167 -18.52 -18.15 33.24
CA ILE A 167 -19.92 -18.22 33.69
C ILE A 167 -20.31 -19.65 34.03
N GLN A 168 -19.99 -20.62 33.16
CA GLN A 168 -20.27 -22.04 33.41
C GLN A 168 -19.54 -22.57 34.64
N ILE A 169 -18.26 -22.21 34.82
CA ILE A 169 -17.46 -22.58 36.00
C ILE A 169 -18.10 -22.01 37.27
N ASN A 170 -18.50 -20.74 37.27
CA ASN A 170 -19.12 -20.11 38.44
C ASN A 170 -20.47 -20.75 38.80
N LEU A 171 -21.27 -21.12 37.80
CA LEU A 171 -22.52 -21.86 38.01
C LEU A 171 -22.27 -23.25 38.60
N MET A 172 -21.27 -23.98 38.09
CA MET A 172 -20.89 -25.29 38.61
C MET A 172 -20.39 -25.20 40.05
N LYS A 173 -19.57 -24.19 40.39
CA LYS A 173 -19.11 -23.95 41.77
C LYS A 173 -20.29 -23.77 42.74
N GLY A 174 -21.27 -22.94 42.38
CA GLY A 174 -22.47 -22.75 43.23
C GLY A 174 -23.28 -24.04 43.44
N ARG A 175 -23.36 -24.91 42.42
CA ARG A 175 -24.01 -26.23 42.57
C ARG A 175 -23.24 -27.16 43.50
N VAL A 176 -21.91 -27.16 43.45
CA VAL A 176 -21.07 -27.96 44.35
C VAL A 176 -21.25 -27.50 45.80
N GLU A 177 -21.22 -26.20 46.06
CA GLU A 177 -21.44 -25.64 47.41
C GLU A 177 -22.80 -26.07 47.98
N HIS A 178 -23.86 -26.04 47.17
CA HIS A 178 -25.19 -26.50 47.60
C HIS A 178 -25.21 -28.00 47.93
N LEU A 179 -24.53 -28.83 47.14
CA LEU A 179 -24.41 -30.27 47.38
C LEU A 179 -23.61 -30.56 48.65
N GLU A 180 -22.55 -29.82 48.92
CA GLU A 180 -21.76 -29.95 50.14
C GLU A 180 -22.57 -29.59 51.40
N GLN A 181 -23.33 -28.49 51.36
CA GLN A 181 -24.24 -28.12 52.44
C GLN A 181 -25.30 -29.20 52.68
N THR A 182 -25.82 -29.81 51.62
CA THR A 182 -26.80 -30.90 51.72
C THR A 182 -26.17 -32.15 52.32
N ARG A 183 -24.95 -32.50 51.90
CA ARG A 183 -24.17 -33.62 52.46
C ARG A 183 -23.92 -33.42 53.95
N GLU A 184 -23.52 -32.21 54.36
CA GLU A 184 -23.24 -31.90 55.77
C GLU A 184 -24.50 -32.00 56.64
N LYS A 185 -25.64 -31.47 56.15
CA LYS A 185 -26.94 -31.62 56.82
C LYS A 185 -27.33 -33.09 56.98
N LEU A 186 -27.14 -33.89 55.93
CA LEU A 186 -27.44 -35.32 55.96
C LEU A 186 -26.52 -36.07 56.95
N SER A 187 -25.22 -35.73 56.98
CA SER A 187 -24.25 -36.30 57.92
C SER A 187 -24.66 -36.04 59.38
N LYS A 188 -25.01 -34.80 59.72
CA LYS A 188 -25.49 -34.42 61.07
C LYS A 188 -26.78 -35.16 61.44
N ALA A 189 -27.70 -35.31 60.49
CA ALA A 189 -28.93 -36.07 60.70
C ALA A 189 -28.62 -37.56 60.97
N LEU A 190 -27.66 -38.14 60.25
CA LEU A 190 -27.26 -39.53 60.39
C LEU A 190 -26.56 -39.80 61.73
N GLU A 191 -25.67 -38.90 62.18
CA GLU A 191 -25.08 -38.91 63.52
C GLU A 191 -26.14 -38.82 64.63
N THR A 192 -27.16 -37.98 64.42
CA THR A 192 -28.28 -37.85 65.36
C THR A 192 -29.12 -39.13 65.43
N VAL A 193 -29.30 -39.84 64.31
CA VAL A 193 -30.02 -41.12 64.31
C VAL A 193 -29.18 -42.23 64.93
N LEU A 194 -27.89 -42.34 64.60
CA LEU A 194 -26.99 -43.34 65.18
C LEU A 194 -26.89 -43.20 66.71
N SER A 195 -26.80 -41.97 67.23
CA SER A 195 -26.78 -41.74 68.68
C SER A 195 -28.09 -42.11 69.39
N LYS A 196 -29.22 -42.12 68.67
CA LYS A 196 -30.52 -42.61 69.18
C LYS A 196 -30.69 -44.12 69.11
N VAL A 197 -29.95 -44.81 68.24
CA VAL A 197 -30.05 -46.27 68.06
C VAL A 197 -29.02 -47.03 68.92
N MET A 198 -27.88 -46.41 69.27
CA MET A 198 -26.85 -47.02 70.11
C MET A 198 -27.03 -46.79 71.63
N ASN A 199 -28.03 -46.00 72.05
CA ASN A 199 -28.48 -45.87 73.44
C ASN A 199 -29.79 -46.64 73.63
#